data_AF-A0A0A2ADE7-F1
#
_entry.id   AF-A0A0A2ADE7-F1
#
_cell.length_a   1.000
_cell.length_b   1.000
_cell.length_c   1.000
_cell.angle_alpha   90.00
_cell.angle_beta   90.00
_cell.angle_gamma   90.00
#
_symmetry.space_group_name_H-M   'P 1'
#
loop_
_entity.id
_entity.type
_entity.pdbx_description
1 polymer ?
#
loop_
_entity_poly.entity_id
_entity_poly.type
_entity_poly.pdbx_seq_one_letter_code
_entity_poly.pdbx_strand_id
1 'polypeptide(L)'
;MIGAKFESRESMIFRGFIVAISVLLGGLIWSTNVDPSNAIDIQRPTENVSPIITTSSSPQKIEFAKFLKENNIIMYSAYWCPHCHDQKQLFGREAVKELAVVECAEDGKNNDYELCQSKGISGFPSWEINGEIISGTRDLNELAIKTGYQGNSNF
;
A
#
# COMPACT_ATOMS: atom_id res chain seq x y z
N MET A 1 62.20 -36.10 -5.99
CA MET A 1 61.02 -36.82 -6.50
C MET A 1 59.80 -35.95 -6.28
N ILE A 2 59.25 -35.34 -7.33
CA ILE A 2 57.91 -34.73 -7.28
C ILE A 2 57.25 -35.07 -8.62
N GLY A 3 56.61 -36.23 -8.69
CA GLY A 3 55.78 -36.63 -9.82
C GLY A 3 54.42 -35.97 -9.67
N ALA A 4 54.09 -35.06 -10.57
CA ALA A 4 52.76 -34.46 -10.64
C ALA A 4 51.73 -35.57 -10.95
N LYS A 5 50.77 -35.74 -10.05
CA LYS A 5 49.66 -36.69 -10.20
C LYS A 5 48.69 -36.09 -11.22
N PHE A 6 48.81 -36.49 -12.48
CA PHE A 6 47.87 -36.11 -13.53
C PHE A 6 46.49 -36.67 -13.19
N GLU A 7 45.56 -35.78 -12.87
CA GLU A 7 44.16 -36.14 -12.63
C GLU A 7 43.56 -36.65 -13.96
N SER A 8 42.94 -37.84 -13.95
CA SER A 8 42.48 -38.51 -15.16
C SER A 8 41.44 -37.66 -15.91
N ARG A 9 41.47 -37.68 -17.26
CA ARG A 9 40.53 -36.91 -18.10
C ARG A 9 39.06 -37.24 -17.82
N GLU A 10 38.79 -38.48 -17.40
CA GLU A 10 37.47 -38.94 -16.96
C GLU A 10 37.00 -38.26 -15.67
N SER A 11 37.92 -37.99 -14.72
CA SER A 11 37.61 -37.26 -13.49
C SER A 11 37.22 -35.80 -13.76
N MET A 12 37.88 -35.15 -14.73
CA MET A 12 37.53 -33.77 -15.11
C MET A 12 36.17 -33.66 -15.79
N ILE A 13 35.81 -34.63 -16.63
CA ILE A 13 34.47 -34.68 -17.25
C ILE A 13 33.41 -34.90 -16.17
N PHE A 14 33.63 -35.84 -15.25
CA PHE A 14 32.71 -36.12 -14.15
C PHE A 14 32.49 -34.92 -13.22
N ARG A 15 33.58 -34.21 -12.86
CA ARG A 15 33.50 -32.96 -12.09
C ARG A 15 32.74 -31.87 -12.84
N GLY A 16 32.97 -31.74 -14.15
CA GLY A 16 32.23 -30.80 -15.00
C GLY A 16 30.73 -31.08 -15.01
N PHE A 17 30.34 -32.35 -15.16
CA PHE A 17 28.94 -32.77 -15.09
C PHE A 17 28.33 -32.50 -13.70
N ILE A 18 29.04 -32.79 -12.61
CA ILE A 18 28.56 -32.51 -11.25
C ILE A 18 28.36 -31.01 -11.02
N VAL A 19 29.28 -30.15 -11.49
CA VAL A 19 29.14 -28.70 -11.36
C VAL A 19 27.96 -28.20 -12.20
N ALA A 20 27.81 -28.67 -13.44
CA ALA A 20 26.68 -28.31 -14.30
C ALA A 20 25.33 -28.73 -13.70
N ILE A 21 25.25 -29.96 -13.16
CA ILE A 21 24.03 -30.46 -12.49
C ILE A 21 23.74 -29.66 -11.22
N SER A 22 24.75 -29.31 -10.43
CA SER A 22 24.58 -28.50 -9.23
C SER A 22 24.03 -27.10 -9.55
N VAL A 23 24.52 -26.48 -10.63
CA VAL A 23 24.03 -25.17 -11.09
C VAL A 23 22.59 -25.26 -11.62
N LEU A 24 22.27 -26.31 -12.39
CA LEU A 24 20.92 -26.54 -12.92
C LEU A 24 19.90 -26.82 -11.82
N LEU A 25 20.21 -27.72 -10.88
CA LEU A 25 19.34 -28.04 -9.75
C LEU A 25 19.20 -26.83 -8.81
N GLY A 26 20.29 -26.10 -8.56
CA GLY A 26 20.25 -24.85 -7.81
C GLY A 26 19.30 -23.84 -8.46
N GLY A 27 19.44 -23.56 -9.75
CA GLY A 27 18.58 -22.63 -10.48
C GLY A 27 17.10 -23.03 -10.50
N LEU A 28 16.80 -24.33 -10.59
CA LEU A 28 15.44 -24.84 -10.53
C LEU A 28 14.79 -24.60 -9.15
N ILE A 29 15.56 -24.73 -8.06
CA ILE A 29 15.06 -24.43 -6.69
C ILE A 29 14.67 -22.95 -6.56
N TRP A 30 15.41 -22.02 -7.15
CA TRP A 30 15.00 -20.61 -7.17
C TRP A 30 13.74 -20.41 -8.02
N SER A 31 13.64 -21.08 -9.17
CA SER A 31 12.49 -20.94 -10.07
C SER A 31 11.16 -21.41 -9.46
N THR A 32 11.17 -22.38 -8.55
CA THR A 32 9.95 -22.87 -7.87
C THR A 32 9.54 -22.02 -6.67
N ASN A 33 10.45 -21.21 -6.12
CA ASN A 33 10.16 -20.27 -5.02
C ASN A 33 9.75 -18.88 -5.53
N VAL A 34 10.00 -18.58 -6.80
CA VAL A 34 9.45 -17.40 -7.47
C VAL A 34 8.02 -17.73 -7.91
N ASP A 35 7.07 -17.44 -7.03
CA ASP A 35 5.65 -17.52 -7.34
C ASP A 35 5.25 -16.31 -8.21
N PRO A 36 4.95 -16.48 -9.52
CA PRO A 36 4.48 -15.38 -10.35
C PRO A 36 3.13 -14.83 -9.87
N SER A 37 2.43 -15.53 -8.96
CA SER A 37 1.20 -15.04 -8.32
C SER A 37 1.47 -13.89 -7.33
N ASN A 38 2.71 -13.73 -6.87
CA ASN A 38 3.17 -12.58 -6.06
C ASN A 38 3.81 -11.48 -6.91
N ALA A 39 3.93 -11.68 -8.23
CA ALA A 39 4.12 -10.53 -9.10
C ALA A 39 2.87 -9.68 -8.94
N ILE A 40 3.04 -8.48 -8.38
CA ILE A 40 2.01 -7.44 -8.31
C ILE A 40 1.35 -7.43 -9.68
N ASP A 41 0.07 -7.85 -9.73
CA ASP A 41 -0.78 -7.60 -10.87
C ASP A 41 -0.78 -6.08 -11.01
N ILE A 42 0.08 -5.56 -11.90
CA ILE A 42 -0.01 -4.19 -12.38
C ILE A 42 -1.34 -4.20 -13.11
N GLN A 43 -2.41 -3.99 -12.34
CA GLN A 43 -3.77 -3.92 -12.81
C GLN A 43 -3.75 -3.04 -14.05
N ARG A 44 -4.29 -3.57 -15.15
CA ARG A 44 -4.45 -2.87 -16.42
C ARG A 44 -4.93 -1.42 -16.20
N PRO A 45 -4.56 -0.46 -17.07
CA PRO A 45 -4.80 0.99 -16.89
C PRO A 45 -6.28 1.43 -17.02
N THR A 46 -7.26 0.58 -16.74
CA THR A 46 -8.67 0.81 -17.13
C THR A 46 -9.56 1.30 -16.00
N GLU A 47 -9.05 1.45 -14.77
CA GLU A 47 -9.85 2.00 -13.68
C GLU A 47 -9.16 3.20 -13.03
N ASN A 48 -9.87 4.31 -12.97
CA ASN A 48 -9.47 5.55 -12.29
C ASN A 48 -9.57 5.37 -10.76
N VAL A 49 -8.62 4.63 -10.21
CA VAL A 49 -8.55 4.25 -8.79
C VAL A 49 -7.28 4.81 -8.13
N SER A 50 -7.35 4.99 -6.81
CA SER A 50 -6.22 5.52 -6.04
C SER A 50 -5.00 4.58 -6.11
N PRO A 51 -3.76 5.11 -6.12
CA PRO A 51 -2.56 4.30 -6.01
C PRO A 51 -2.57 3.42 -4.74
N ILE A 52 -1.93 2.26 -4.84
CA ILE A 52 -1.85 1.27 -3.76
C ILE A 52 -1.13 1.86 -2.54
N ILE A 53 -1.77 1.79 -1.38
CA ILE A 53 -1.15 2.15 -0.09
C ILE A 53 -0.13 1.08 0.26
N THR A 54 1.08 1.46 0.61
CA THR A 54 2.20 0.53 0.84
C THR A 54 2.48 0.32 2.33
N THR A 55 2.21 1.32 3.16
CA THR A 55 2.34 1.23 4.61
C THR A 55 1.32 0.28 5.24
N SER A 56 1.72 -0.33 6.36
CA SER A 56 0.83 -1.12 7.23
C SER A 56 0.35 -0.26 8.39
N SER A 57 -0.79 -0.65 8.97
CA SER A 57 -1.44 0.05 10.07
C SER A 57 -1.06 -0.57 11.41
N SER A 58 -0.88 0.26 12.44
CA SER A 58 -0.86 -0.19 13.83
C SER A 58 -2.30 -0.44 14.32
N PRO A 59 -2.51 -1.26 15.37
CA PRO A 59 -3.84 -1.42 15.98
C PRO A 59 -4.50 -0.08 16.36
N GLN A 60 -3.70 0.88 16.83
CA GLN A 60 -4.13 2.23 17.21
C GLN A 60 -4.69 3.00 16.00
N LYS A 61 -4.03 2.92 14.84
CA LYS A 61 -4.52 3.56 13.59
C LYS A 61 -5.84 2.94 13.13
N ILE A 62 -6.01 1.63 13.28
CA ILE A 62 -7.25 0.92 12.93
C ILE A 62 -8.40 1.36 13.84
N GLU A 63 -8.17 1.39 15.16
CA GLU A 63 -9.16 1.85 16.13
C GLU A 63 -9.54 3.32 15.90
N PHE A 64 -8.56 4.18 15.61
CA PHE A 64 -8.81 5.57 15.30
C PHE A 64 -9.62 5.73 14.01
N ALA A 65 -9.29 5.01 12.93
CA ALA A 65 -10.06 5.06 11.70
C ALA A 65 -11.53 4.62 11.89
N LYS A 66 -11.77 3.59 12.71
CA LYS A 66 -13.13 3.17 13.09
C LYS A 66 -13.87 4.26 13.85
N PHE A 67 -13.22 4.86 14.85
CA PHE A 67 -13.78 5.99 15.58
C PHE A 67 -14.19 7.13 14.66
N LEU A 68 -13.34 7.49 13.67
CA LEU A 68 -13.66 8.54 12.71
C LEU A 68 -14.94 8.22 11.93
N LYS A 69 -15.05 7.00 11.41
CA LYS A 69 -16.24 6.55 10.67
C LYS A 69 -17.49 6.50 11.54
N GLU A 70 -17.41 5.98 12.76
CA GLU A 70 -18.54 5.91 13.71
C GLU A 70 -19.07 7.30 14.10
N ASN A 71 -18.19 8.31 14.09
CA ASN A 71 -18.54 9.69 14.40
C ASN A 71 -18.81 10.54 13.14
N ASN A 72 -19.06 9.91 11.99
CA ASN A 72 -19.37 10.58 10.72
C ASN A 72 -18.32 11.61 10.28
N ILE A 73 -17.04 11.35 10.58
CA ILE A 73 -15.93 12.16 10.09
C ILE A 73 -15.51 11.61 8.73
N ILE A 74 -15.67 12.43 7.69
CA ILE A 74 -15.56 12.03 6.29
C ILE A 74 -14.32 12.67 5.67
N MET A 75 -13.55 11.89 4.93
CA MET A 75 -12.47 12.40 4.08
C MET A 75 -12.92 12.47 2.63
N TYR A 76 -12.94 13.67 2.07
CA TYR A 76 -13.11 13.91 0.64
C TYR A 76 -11.75 13.82 -0.05
N SER A 77 -11.66 12.96 -1.05
CA SER A 77 -10.42 12.57 -1.73
C SER A 77 -10.64 12.62 -3.24
N ALA A 78 -9.55 12.79 -4.01
CA ALA A 78 -9.53 12.45 -5.42
C ALA A 78 -8.52 11.31 -5.65
N TYR A 79 -8.79 10.39 -6.58
CA TYR A 79 -7.92 9.21 -6.77
C TYR A 79 -6.51 9.60 -7.24
N TRP A 80 -6.41 10.64 -8.07
CA TRP A 80 -5.16 11.17 -8.64
C TRP A 80 -4.43 12.13 -7.69
N CYS A 81 -5.02 12.46 -6.53
CA CYS A 81 -4.49 13.47 -5.62
C CYS A 81 -3.33 12.90 -4.76
N PRO A 82 -2.11 13.44 -4.89
CA PRO A 82 -0.95 12.93 -4.16
C PRO A 82 -1.07 13.14 -2.64
N HIS A 83 -1.56 14.29 -2.19
CA HIS A 83 -1.76 14.57 -0.77
C HIS A 83 -2.83 13.68 -0.11
N CYS A 84 -3.78 13.20 -0.91
CA CYS A 84 -4.79 12.24 -0.49
C CYS A 84 -4.17 10.86 -0.30
N HIS A 85 -3.26 10.49 -1.22
CA HIS A 85 -2.46 9.29 -1.07
C HIS A 85 -1.56 9.38 0.17
N ASP A 86 -0.88 10.51 0.40
CA ASP A 86 -0.06 10.74 1.60
C ASP A 86 -0.88 10.59 2.89
N GLN A 87 -2.07 11.19 2.95
CA GLN A 87 -2.98 11.04 4.09
C GLN A 87 -3.35 9.56 4.33
N LYS A 88 -3.66 8.81 3.26
CA LYS A 88 -3.97 7.37 3.34
C LYS A 88 -2.74 6.57 3.80
N GLN A 89 -1.53 6.95 3.40
CA GLN A 89 -0.28 6.32 3.83
C GLN A 89 -0.01 6.53 5.33
N LEU A 90 -0.41 7.66 5.91
CA LEU A 90 -0.31 7.88 7.37
C LEU A 90 -1.13 6.85 8.14
N PHE A 91 -2.34 6.52 7.67
CA PHE A 91 -3.22 5.50 8.26
C PHE A 91 -2.74 4.08 7.99
N GLY A 92 -2.33 3.78 6.77
CA GLY A 92 -1.96 2.43 6.33
C GLY A 92 -3.12 1.61 5.76
N ARG A 93 -2.77 0.51 5.09
CA ARG A 93 -3.69 -0.31 4.28
C ARG A 93 -4.93 -0.81 5.02
N GLU A 94 -4.76 -1.26 6.25
CA GLU A 94 -5.81 -1.84 7.08
C GLU A 94 -6.74 -0.75 7.60
N ALA A 95 -6.19 0.33 8.17
CA ALA A 95 -6.98 1.42 8.75
C ALA A 95 -7.76 2.20 7.69
N VAL A 96 -7.23 2.39 6.48
CA VAL A 96 -7.95 3.10 5.42
C VAL A 96 -9.25 2.39 5.01
N LYS A 97 -9.33 1.06 5.12
CA LYS A 97 -10.57 0.31 4.86
C LYS A 97 -11.68 0.64 5.85
N GLU A 98 -11.32 1.13 7.02
CA GLU A 98 -12.26 1.51 8.08
C GLU A 98 -12.70 2.98 7.96
N LEU A 99 -12.03 3.81 7.16
CA LEU A 99 -12.39 5.22 6.98
C LEU A 99 -13.65 5.40 6.13
N ALA A 100 -14.39 6.48 6.41
CA ALA A 100 -15.36 7.02 5.47
C ALA A 100 -14.64 7.94 4.47
N VAL A 101 -14.38 7.44 3.26
CA VAL A 101 -13.74 8.20 2.19
C VAL A 101 -14.69 8.37 1.02
N VAL A 102 -14.89 9.62 0.60
CA VAL A 102 -15.67 9.97 -0.59
C VAL A 102 -14.70 10.29 -1.73
N GLU A 103 -14.90 9.64 -2.88
CA GLU A 103 -14.16 9.93 -4.10
C GLU A 103 -14.86 11.07 -4.86
N CYS A 104 -14.13 12.15 -5.10
CA CYS A 104 -14.64 13.39 -5.66
C CYS A 104 -14.13 13.68 -7.08
N ALA A 105 -13.30 12.83 -7.68
CA ALA A 105 -12.97 12.98 -9.10
C ALA A 105 -14.17 12.55 -9.95
N GLU A 106 -14.62 13.40 -10.87
CA GLU A 106 -15.76 13.12 -11.77
C GLU A 106 -15.59 11.82 -12.57
N ASP A 107 -14.36 11.52 -12.97
CA ASP A 107 -13.97 10.31 -13.68
C ASP A 107 -13.49 9.18 -12.75
N GLY A 108 -13.50 9.39 -11.44
CA GLY A 108 -13.08 8.42 -10.43
C GLY A 108 -14.05 7.23 -10.35
N LYS A 109 -13.52 6.04 -10.05
CA LYS A 109 -14.36 4.85 -9.86
C LYS A 109 -15.26 5.03 -8.63
N ASN A 110 -16.57 4.79 -8.79
CA ASN A 110 -17.58 4.92 -7.74
C ASN A 110 -17.52 6.29 -7.02
N ASN A 111 -17.34 7.36 -7.79
CA ASN A 111 -17.28 8.71 -7.24
C ASN A 111 -18.66 9.24 -6.84
N ASP A 112 -18.66 10.22 -5.94
CA ASP A 112 -19.81 11.05 -5.57
C ASP A 112 -19.50 12.53 -5.88
N TYR A 113 -19.08 12.83 -7.12
CA TYR A 113 -18.68 14.18 -7.53
C TYR A 113 -19.74 15.26 -7.24
N GLU A 114 -21.02 14.97 -7.50
CA GLU A 114 -22.13 15.89 -7.21
C GLU A 114 -22.25 16.23 -5.72
N LEU A 115 -22.03 15.24 -4.84
CA LEU A 115 -22.01 15.46 -3.38
C LEU A 115 -20.87 16.43 -3.04
N CYS A 116 -19.67 16.19 -3.55
CA CYS A 116 -18.52 17.05 -3.30
C CYS A 116 -18.74 18.49 -3.77
N GLN A 117 -19.40 18.69 -4.93
CA GLN A 117 -19.79 20.01 -5.41
C GLN A 117 -20.83 20.68 -4.49
N SER A 118 -21.87 19.94 -4.06
CA SER A 118 -22.90 20.47 -3.16
C SER A 118 -22.35 20.88 -1.79
N LYS A 119 -21.31 20.19 -1.33
CA LYS A 119 -20.56 20.48 -0.10
C LYS A 119 -19.54 21.60 -0.26
N GLY A 120 -19.31 22.10 -1.48
CA GLY A 120 -18.34 23.16 -1.74
C GLY A 120 -16.88 22.72 -1.58
N ILE A 121 -16.57 21.44 -1.82
CA ILE A 121 -15.20 20.91 -1.74
C ILE A 121 -14.38 21.50 -2.89
N SER A 122 -13.41 22.34 -2.56
CA SER A 122 -12.56 23.06 -3.52
C SER A 122 -11.11 22.55 -3.56
N GLY A 123 -10.73 21.63 -2.67
CA GLY A 123 -9.39 21.07 -2.60
C GLY A 123 -9.35 19.74 -1.85
N PHE A 124 -8.29 18.96 -2.10
CA PHE A 124 -8.14 17.61 -1.57
C PHE A 124 -6.77 17.39 -0.87
N PRO A 125 -6.71 16.53 0.17
CA PRO A 125 -7.88 15.99 0.86
C PRO A 125 -8.63 17.11 1.60
N SER A 126 -9.91 16.91 1.88
CA SER A 126 -10.67 17.74 2.83
C SER A 126 -11.37 16.83 3.82
N TRP A 127 -11.49 17.28 5.07
CA TRP A 127 -12.15 16.55 6.14
C TRP A 127 -13.40 17.30 6.57
N GLU A 128 -14.53 16.60 6.64
CA GLU A 128 -15.73 17.10 7.30
C GLU A 128 -15.77 16.57 8.73
N ILE A 129 -15.72 17.48 9.68
CA ILE A 129 -15.72 17.20 11.12
C ILE A 129 -16.83 18.04 11.74
N ASN A 130 -17.85 17.38 12.30
CA ASN A 130 -19.01 18.07 12.90
C ASN A 130 -19.69 19.09 11.96
N GLY A 131 -19.70 18.81 10.66
CA GLY A 131 -20.28 19.68 9.63
C GLY A 131 -19.37 20.83 9.15
N GLU A 132 -18.19 21.00 9.74
CA GLU A 132 -17.18 21.95 9.26
C GLU A 132 -16.20 21.25 8.30
N ILE A 133 -15.90 21.89 7.18
CA ILE A 133 -14.92 21.38 6.20
C ILE A 133 -13.57 22.04 6.45
N ILE A 134 -12.55 21.22 6.72
CA ILE A 134 -11.17 21.65 6.81
C ILE A 134 -10.34 21.01 5.70
N SER A 135 -9.60 21.82 4.94
CA SER A 135 -8.82 21.32 3.80
C SER A 135 -7.39 20.95 4.17
N GLY A 136 -6.78 20.07 3.38
CA GLY A 136 -5.38 19.66 3.47
C GLY A 136 -5.15 18.39 4.31
N THR A 137 -3.96 17.82 4.11
CA THR A 137 -3.46 16.68 4.89
C THR A 137 -3.29 17.06 6.36
N ARG A 138 -3.62 16.15 7.26
CA ARG A 138 -3.57 16.28 8.72
C ARG A 138 -2.73 15.18 9.33
N ASP A 139 -1.88 15.58 10.28
CA ASP A 139 -1.24 14.62 11.17
C ASP A 139 -2.30 13.84 11.96
N LEU A 140 -2.04 12.56 12.24
CA LEU A 140 -3.03 11.73 12.93
C LEU A 140 -3.28 12.21 14.36
N ASN A 141 -2.27 12.74 15.06
CA ASN A 141 -2.45 13.31 16.40
C ASN A 141 -3.25 14.60 16.35
N GLU A 142 -2.98 15.47 15.36
CA GLU A 142 -3.77 16.68 15.16
C GLU A 142 -5.25 16.33 14.91
N LEU A 143 -5.51 15.35 14.04
CA LEU A 143 -6.85 14.90 13.73
C LEU A 143 -7.52 14.31 14.98
N ALA A 144 -6.83 13.46 15.74
CA ALA A 144 -7.34 12.87 16.98
C ALA A 144 -7.75 13.94 18.01
N ILE A 145 -6.94 14.99 18.17
CA ILE A 145 -7.27 16.13 19.05
C ILE A 145 -8.51 16.86 18.53
N LYS A 146 -8.57 17.19 17.24
CA LYS A 146 -9.71 17.91 16.63
C LYS A 146 -11.02 17.14 16.73
N THR A 147 -10.98 15.82 16.60
CA THR A 147 -12.17 14.97 16.64
C THR A 147 -12.53 14.51 18.06
N GLY A 148 -11.76 14.92 19.07
CA GLY A 148 -12.00 14.54 20.47
C GLY A 148 -11.75 13.07 20.77
N TYR A 149 -10.91 12.38 19.99
CA TYR A 149 -10.59 10.98 20.20
C TYR A 149 -9.89 10.76 21.56
N GLN A 150 -10.40 9.83 22.36
CA GLN A 150 -9.90 9.53 23.71
C GLN A 150 -9.12 8.20 23.79
N GLY A 151 -8.95 7.51 22.66
CA GLY A 151 -8.20 6.26 22.62
C GLY A 151 -6.68 6.47 22.57
N ASN A 152 -5.94 5.39 22.35
CA ASN A 152 -4.49 5.44 22.29
C ASN A 152 -4.02 6.12 20.98
N SER A 153 -3.46 7.32 21.08
CA SER A 153 -2.95 8.12 19.95
C SER A 153 -1.47 7.88 19.62
N ASN A 154 -0.85 6.81 20.13
CA ASN A 154 0.51 6.42 19.72
C ASN A 154 0.46 5.69 18.37
N PHE A 155 0.30 6.45 17.30
CA PHE A 155 0.10 5.94 15.94
C PHE A 155 1.32 5.27 15.31
#